data_AF-A0A961DIV9-F1
#
_entry.id   AF-A0A961DIV9-F1
#
_cell.length_a   1.000
_cell.length_b   1.000
_cell.length_c   1.000
_cell.angle_alpha   90.00
_cell.angle_beta   90.00
_cell.angle_gamma   90.00
#
_symmetry.space_group_name_H-M   'P 1'
#
loop_
_entity.id
_entity.type
_entity.pdbx_description
1 polymer ?
#
loop_
_entity_poly.entity_id
_entity_poly.type
_entity_poly.pdbx_seq_one_letter_code
_entity_poly.pdbx_strand_id
1 'polypeptide(L)' 'MIIDGPDNADPLRQPVTGLPGDSFLMETKPHFRADTDQSGDWWVWRRLSVNGWATHCRCGDREEAREMAAQLNRSSTDVA' A
#
# COMPACT_ATOMS: atom_id res chain seq x y z
N MET A 1 -55.52 -16.39 14.40
CA MET A 1 -54.53 -17.44 14.72
C MET A 1 -54.56 -18.44 13.58
N ILE A 2 -53.54 -18.79 12.80
CA ILE A 2 -52.09 -18.55 12.69
C ILE A 2 -51.78 -18.92 11.21
N ILE A 3 -51.38 -17.96 10.36
CA ILE A 3 -50.09 -17.87 9.62
C ILE A 3 -49.37 -19.22 9.41
N ASP A 4 -49.20 -19.68 8.16
CA ASP A 4 -47.87 -19.97 7.60
C ASP A 4 -47.96 -20.30 6.10
N GLY A 5 -47.30 -19.49 5.28
CA GLY A 5 -47.12 -19.72 3.85
C GLY A 5 -45.99 -20.73 3.58
N PRO A 6 -45.90 -21.26 2.35
CA PRO A 6 -44.96 -22.32 2.01
C PRO A 6 -43.63 -21.75 1.51
N ASP A 7 -42.52 -22.08 2.16
CA ASP A 7 -41.20 -21.93 1.54
C ASP A 7 -40.24 -22.92 2.21
N ASN A 8 -40.15 -24.11 1.63
CA ASN A 8 -39.02 -25.00 1.89
C ASN A 8 -37.79 -24.30 1.30
N ALA A 9 -37.18 -23.44 2.12
CA ALA A 9 -35.94 -22.77 1.83
C ALA A 9 -34.89 -23.81 1.44
N ASP A 10 -34.54 -23.78 0.16
CA ASP A 10 -33.47 -24.55 -0.44
C ASP A 10 -32.15 -24.36 0.36
N PRO A 11 -31.52 -25.44 0.87
CA PRO A 11 -30.30 -25.34 1.66
C PRO A 11 -29.02 -25.11 0.82
N LEU A 12 -29.10 -24.73 -0.47
CA LEU A 12 -27.93 -24.47 -1.31
C LEU A 12 -27.50 -23.01 -1.38
N ARG A 13 -27.89 -22.17 -0.41
CA ARG A 13 -27.22 -20.89 -0.19
C ARG A 13 -26.06 -21.05 0.79
N GLN A 14 -25.04 -21.79 0.36
CA GLN A 14 -23.70 -21.47 0.83
C GLN A 14 -23.22 -20.26 0.01
N PRO A 15 -23.02 -19.06 0.59
CA PRO A 15 -22.07 -18.15 -0.03
C PRO A 15 -20.74 -18.89 -0.01
N VAL A 16 -20.29 -19.30 -1.20
CA VAL A 16 -18.99 -19.92 -1.39
C VAL A 16 -17.97 -19.08 -0.63
N THR A 17 -17.27 -19.77 0.26
CA THR A 17 -16.05 -19.39 0.95
C THR A 17 -15.37 -18.23 0.26
N GLY A 18 -15.18 -17.14 1.02
CA GLY A 18 -14.53 -15.92 0.58
C GLY A 18 -13.36 -16.24 -0.34
N LEU A 19 -13.41 -15.67 -1.54
CA LEU A 19 -12.32 -15.73 -2.51
C LEU A 19 -11.01 -15.43 -1.76
N PRO A 20 -10.00 -16.32 -1.76
CA PRO A 20 -8.62 -15.91 -1.55
C PRO A 20 -8.18 -15.16 -2.81
N GLY A 21 -8.80 -14.01 -3.00
CA GLY A 21 -8.57 -13.07 -4.07
C GLY A 21 -8.24 -11.70 -3.48
N ASP A 22 -7.71 -11.65 -2.26
CA ASP A 22 -6.72 -10.62 -1.98
C ASP A 22 -5.55 -11.00 -2.88
N SER A 23 -5.67 -10.49 -4.11
CA SER A 23 -4.54 -10.29 -4.96
C SER A 23 -3.54 -9.64 -4.03
N PHE A 24 -2.55 -10.41 -3.58
CA PHE A 24 -1.29 -9.86 -3.11
C PHE A 24 -0.78 -9.11 -4.33
N LEU A 25 -1.36 -7.93 -4.58
CA LEU A 25 -0.76 -6.84 -5.29
C LEU A 25 0.53 -6.73 -4.51
N MET A 26 1.56 -7.37 -5.05
CA MET A 26 2.93 -7.20 -4.61
C MET A 26 3.15 -5.73 -4.85
N GLU A 27 2.73 -4.90 -3.89
CA GLU A 27 2.84 -3.46 -3.97
C GLU A 27 4.34 -3.26 -4.04
N THR A 28 4.79 -2.96 -5.26
CA THR A 28 6.20 -2.94 -5.60
C THR A 28 6.80 -1.92 -4.66
N LYS A 29 7.51 -2.41 -3.63
CA LYS A 29 7.97 -1.55 -2.54
C LYS A 29 8.72 -0.37 -3.16
N PRO A 30 8.29 0.87 -2.88
CA PRO A 30 8.82 2.04 -3.58
C PRO A 30 10.34 2.15 -3.37
N HIS A 31 11.02 2.62 -4.40
CA HIS A 31 12.47 2.87 -4.39
C HIS A 31 12.83 4.07 -3.51
N PHE A 32 11.90 4.99 -3.29
CA PHE A 32 12.08 6.18 -2.47
C PHE A 32 10.94 6.31 -1.46
N ARG A 33 11.23 6.76 -0.24
CA ARG A 33 10.22 7.08 0.78
C ARG A 33 10.55 8.39 1.48
N ALA A 34 9.53 9.09 1.94
CA ALA A 34 9.69 10.25 2.81
C ALA A 34 9.60 9.80 4.28
N ASP A 35 10.63 10.07 5.07
CA ASP A 35 10.69 9.68 6.48
C ASP A 35 11.60 10.62 7.28
N THR A 36 11.36 10.74 8.58
CA THR A 36 12.11 11.65 9.45
C THR A 36 13.33 10.98 10.07
N ASP A 37 14.42 11.73 10.23
CA ASP A 37 15.56 11.26 11.02
C ASP A 37 15.32 11.46 12.54
N GLN A 38 16.26 11.05 13.39
CA GLN A 38 16.17 11.16 14.86
C GLN A 38 16.02 12.62 15.34
N SER A 39 16.48 13.58 14.54
CA SER A 39 16.33 15.01 14.80
C SER A 39 14.94 15.56 14.48
N GLY A 40 14.06 14.77 13.84
CA GLY A 40 12.75 15.23 13.36
C GLY A 40 12.78 15.96 12.01
N ASP A 41 13.95 16.02 11.37
CA ASP A 41 14.10 16.56 10.02
C ASP A 41 13.50 15.62 8.98
N TRP A 42 12.83 16.18 7.97
CA TRP A 42 12.27 15.41 6.86
C TRP A 42 13.34 15.06 5.83
N TRP A 43 13.41 13.78 5.47
CA TRP A 43 14.33 13.29 4.45
C TRP A 43 13.63 12.40 3.44
N VAL A 44 14.11 12.45 2.20
CA VAL A 44 13.85 11.42 1.23
C VAL A 44 14.90 10.34 1.40
N TRP A 45 14.46 9.11 1.61
CA TRP A 45 15.29 7.93 1.72
C TRP A 45 15.19 7.12 0.45
N ARG A 46 16.35 6.78 -0.13
CA ARG A 46 16.47 5.86 -1.25
C ARG A 46 16.74 4.45 -0.74
N ARG A 47 16.01 3.50 -1.28
CA ARG A 47 16.19 2.08 -1.03
C ARG A 47 17.42 1.59 -1.78
N LEU A 48 18.37 1.01 -1.05
CA LEU A 48 19.57 0.38 -1.61
C LEU A 48 19.41 -1.14 -1.75
N SER A 49 18.58 -1.75 -0.91
CA SER A 49 18.39 -3.20 -0.82
C SER A 49 17.06 -3.52 -0.14
N VAL A 50 16.76 -4.82 0.05
CA VAL A 50 15.48 -5.26 0.65
C VAL A 50 15.19 -4.54 1.98
N ASN A 51 16.22 -4.37 2.83
CA ASN A 51 16.15 -3.75 4.15
C ASN A 51 17.02 -2.49 4.30
N GLY A 52 17.74 -2.10 3.25
CA GLY A 52 18.71 -1.00 3.31
C GLY A 52 18.13 0.30 2.74
N TRP A 53 18.26 1.38 3.51
CA TRP A 53 17.87 2.74 3.12
C TRP A 53 19.03 3.70 3.33
N ALA A 54 19.18 4.66 2.43
CA ALA A 54 20.16 5.74 2.56
C ALA A 54 19.48 7.10 2.38
N THR A 55 19.95 8.09 3.10
CA THR A 55 19.51 9.48 2.95
C THR A 55 19.85 9.97 1.54
N HIS A 56 18.83 10.44 0.82
CA HIS A 56 19.00 10.96 -0.53
C HIS A 56 19.01 12.49 -0.55
N CYS A 57 18.02 13.12 0.08
CA CYS A 57 17.89 14.58 0.15
C CYS A 57 17.15 15.01 1.42
N ARG A 58 17.54 16.16 2.00
CA ARG A 58 16.82 16.80 3.11
C ARG A 58 15.73 17.70 2.55
N CYS A 59 14.58 17.72 3.21
CA CYS A 59 13.44 18.55 2.86
C CYS A 59 13.13 19.50 4.01
N GLY A 60 12.53 20.64 3.69
CA GLY A 60 12.01 21.57 4.70
C GLY A 60 10.82 20.99 5.46
N ASP A 61 9.95 20.28 4.73
CA ASP A 61 8.64 19.89 5.21
C ASP A 61 8.23 18.49 4.73
N ARG A 62 7.22 17.91 5.39
CA ARG A 62 6.67 16.59 5.06
C ARG A 62 6.15 16.52 3.63
N GLU A 63 5.47 17.57 3.19
CA GLU A 63 4.82 17.64 1.88
C GLU A 63 5.85 17.59 0.76
N GLU A 64 6.88 18.43 0.87
CA GLU A 64 8.02 18.46 -0.05
C GLU A 64 8.72 17.09 -0.13
N ALA A 65 8.99 16.44 1.02
CA ALA A 65 9.60 15.11 1.04
C ALA A 65 8.72 14.06 0.35
N ARG A 66 7.41 14.09 0.56
CA ARG A 66 6.46 13.15 -0.07
C ARG A 66 6.37 13.36 -1.57
N GLU A 67 6.28 14.61 -2.01
CA GLU A 67 6.21 14.96 -3.44
C GLU A 67 7.50 14.57 -4.16
N MET A 68 8.66 14.83 -3.56
CA MET A 68 9.96 14.41 -4.11
C MET A 68 10.07 12.89 -4.17
N ALA A 69 9.72 12.18 -3.09
CA ALA A 69 9.74 10.71 -3.10
C ALA A 69 8.80 10.14 -4.18
N ALA A 70 7.60 10.71 -4.34
CA ALA A 70 6.65 10.29 -5.37
C ALA A 70 7.17 10.55 -6.79
N GLN A 71 7.76 11.73 -7.05
CA GLN A 71 8.38 12.05 -8.33
C GLN A 71 9.54 11.11 -8.66
N LEU A 72 10.43 10.86 -7.70
CA LEU A 72 11.57 9.95 -7.88
C LEU A 72 11.13 8.51 -8.12
N ASN A 73 10.07 8.05 -7.44
CA ASN A 73 9.50 6.74 -7.74
C ASN A 73 8.94 6.67 -9.16
N ARG A 74 8.28 7.72 -9.66
CA ARG A 74 7.79 7.77 -11.05
C ARG A 74 8.94 7.73 -12.06
N SER A 75 9.96 8.57 -11.88
CA SER A 75 11.13 8.64 -12.76
C SER A 75 11.99 7.35 -12.72
N SER A 76 12.07 6.69 -11.57
CA SER A 76 12.83 5.45 -11.43
C SER A 76 12.15 4.23 -12.08
N THR A 77 10.88 4.34 -12.45
CA THR A 77 10.11 3.25 -13.07
C THR A 77 10.24 3.26 -14.61
N ASP A 78 10.83 4.30 -15.20
CA ASP A 78 10.95 4.49 -16.66
C ASP A 78 12.17 3.77 -17.28
N VAL A 79 12.93 3.00 -16.48
CA VAL A 79 14.13 2.26 -16.94
C VAL A 79 13.96 0.73 -16.88
N ALA A 80 12.73 0.24 -17.06
CA ALA A 80 12.42 -1.19 -17.15
C ALA A 80 12.20 -1.65 -18.60
#